data_AF-A0A536VLW6-F1
#
_entry.id   AF-A0A536VLW6-F1
#
_cell.length_a   1.000
_cell.length_b   1.000
_cell.length_c   1.000
_cell.angle_alpha   90.00
_cell.angle_beta   90.00
_cell.angle_gamma   90.00
#
_symmetry.space_group_name_H-M   'P 1'
#
loop_
_entity.id
_entity.type
_entity.pdbx_description
1 polymer ?
#
loop_
_entity_poly.entity_id
_entity_poly.type
_entity_poly.pdbx_seq_one_letter_code
_entity_poly.pdbx_strand_id
1 'polypeptide(L)'
;MSTIAYGTLTAGSAYALDKVDTYICPTMHQGSGTDCFLEAVPQTYTMCRQIKSIEVIEFGLTGAQEGVNGAKTDGCIDKHKLSIARPYQAALRESARNKTKVQSLHKLYDTWLESLTRLRPAQSETDEAYKLRVVRPYGDFNEQIKTIRELAEATPPVTVKRSAKKTPAKL
;
A
#
# COMPACT_ATOMS: atom_id res chain seq x y z
N MET A 1 25.03 -38.19 10.08
CA MET A 1 23.97 -37.27 10.51
C MET A 1 24.20 -35.95 9.79
N SER A 2 23.44 -35.68 8.72
CA SER A 2 23.59 -34.46 7.92
C SER A 2 22.57 -33.42 8.36
N THR A 3 23.05 -32.33 8.95
CA THR A 3 22.27 -31.14 9.30
C THR A 3 22.01 -30.33 8.04
N ILE A 4 20.74 -30.26 7.62
CA ILE A 4 20.27 -29.35 6.57
C ILE A 4 20.10 -27.97 7.22
N ALA A 5 20.96 -27.02 6.85
CA ALA A 5 20.76 -25.61 7.19
C ALA A 5 19.60 -25.06 6.33
N TYR A 6 18.47 -24.75 6.98
CA TYR A 6 17.41 -23.94 6.41
C TYR A 6 17.92 -22.50 6.28
N GLY A 7 18.46 -22.15 5.11
CA GLY A 7 18.75 -20.77 4.75
C GLY A 7 17.44 -19.99 4.57
N THR A 8 17.12 -19.16 5.54
CA THR A 8 16.05 -18.16 5.48
C THR A 8 16.34 -17.16 4.36
N LEU A 9 15.47 -17.12 3.35
CA LEU A 9 15.43 -16.10 2.31
C LEU A 9 14.89 -14.77 2.88
N THR A 10 15.61 -14.15 3.82
CA THR A 10 15.22 -12.85 4.42
C THR A 10 16.05 -11.67 3.92
N ALA A 11 17.24 -11.92 3.37
CA ALA A 11 18.14 -10.85 2.95
C ALA A 11 17.58 -9.98 1.81
N GLY A 12 16.81 -10.55 0.88
CA GLY A 12 16.32 -9.83 -0.30
C GLY A 12 15.23 -8.79 -0.02
N SER A 13 14.44 -8.95 1.05
CA SER A 13 13.36 -8.02 1.39
C SER A 13 13.90 -6.79 2.15
N ALA A 14 14.89 -6.98 3.03
CA ALA A 14 15.50 -5.91 3.82
C ALA A 14 16.17 -4.82 2.94
N TYR A 15 16.85 -5.19 1.85
CA TYR A 15 17.48 -4.22 0.95
C TYR A 15 16.47 -3.41 0.10
N ALA A 16 15.25 -3.91 -0.11
CA ALA A 16 14.25 -3.22 -0.91
C ALA A 16 13.71 -1.96 -0.19
N LEU A 17 13.77 -1.94 1.14
CA LEU A 17 13.20 -0.89 1.98
C LEU A 17 14.24 0.10 2.57
N ASP A 18 15.53 -0.09 2.31
CA ASP A 18 16.65 0.70 2.88
C ASP A 18 16.57 2.23 2.66
N LYS A 19 15.77 2.70 1.68
CA LYS A 19 15.55 4.14 1.46
C LYS A 19 14.10 4.58 1.63
N VAL A 20 13.30 3.79 2.35
CA VAL A 20 11.95 4.17 2.76
C VAL A 20 12.07 4.96 4.06
N ASP A 21 11.38 6.09 4.12
CA ASP A 21 11.32 6.91 5.34
C ASP A 21 10.70 6.07 6.47
N THR A 22 11.41 5.96 7.60
CA THR A 22 10.96 5.21 8.78
C THR A 22 9.62 5.71 9.31
N TYR A 23 9.28 6.98 9.07
CA TYR A 23 7.96 7.50 9.42
C TYR A 23 6.85 6.87 8.56
N ILE A 24 7.12 6.50 7.32
CA ILE A 24 6.16 5.87 6.38
C ILE A 24 6.05 4.36 6.62
N CYS A 25 7.12 3.77 7.14
CA CYS A 25 7.23 2.34 7.36
C CYS A 25 8.02 2.06 8.64
N PRO A 26 7.39 2.22 9.81
CA PRO A 26 8.06 2.05 11.10
C PRO A 26 8.58 0.62 11.28
N THR A 27 7.90 -0.34 10.64
CA THR A 27 8.25 -1.76 10.69
C THR A 27 9.29 -2.17 9.64
N MET A 28 9.93 -1.24 8.92
CA MET A 28 10.88 -1.56 7.83
C MET A 28 12.02 -2.53 8.21
N HIS A 29 12.41 -2.56 9.49
CA HIS A 29 13.46 -3.44 10.01
C HIS A 29 12.96 -4.81 10.46
N GLN A 30 11.64 -5.02 10.53
CA GLN A 30 10.98 -6.20 11.10
C GLN A 30 9.92 -6.81 10.17
N GLY A 31 9.44 -6.06 9.19
CA GLY A 31 8.31 -6.39 8.32
C GLY A 31 8.69 -6.67 6.87
N SER A 32 7.74 -7.27 6.15
CA SER A 32 7.85 -7.49 4.71
C SER A 32 7.57 -6.21 3.92
N GLY A 33 7.98 -6.14 2.65
CA GLY A 33 7.58 -5.07 1.73
C GLY A 33 6.06 -4.95 1.62
N THR A 34 5.34 -6.08 1.75
CA THR A 34 3.89 -6.12 1.86
C THR A 34 3.40 -5.37 3.11
N ASP A 35 3.88 -5.70 4.31
CA ASP A 35 3.43 -5.05 5.55
C ASP A 35 3.70 -3.55 5.53
N CYS A 36 4.89 -3.17 5.05
CA CYS A 36 5.30 -1.79 4.84
C CYS A 36 4.32 -1.01 3.95
N PHE A 37 3.87 -1.61 2.84
CA PHE A 37 2.89 -1.00 1.96
C PHE A 37 1.51 -0.87 2.62
N LEU A 38 1.06 -1.91 3.33
CA LEU A 38 -0.24 -1.92 4.00
C LEU A 38 -0.31 -0.88 5.12
N GLU A 39 0.79 -0.60 5.81
CA GLU A 39 0.90 0.47 6.82
C GLU A 39 0.96 1.87 6.17
N ALA A 40 1.74 2.00 5.09
CA ALA A 40 1.95 3.29 4.42
C ALA A 40 0.66 3.89 3.83
N VAL A 41 -0.26 3.05 3.33
CA VAL A 41 -1.52 3.49 2.69
C VAL A 41 -2.38 4.39 3.62
N PRO A 42 -2.88 3.91 4.77
CA PRO A 42 -3.71 4.72 5.66
C PRO A 42 -2.91 5.87 6.28
N GLN A 43 -1.62 5.68 6.54
CA GLN A 43 -0.78 6.68 7.18
C GLN A 43 -0.56 7.91 6.27
N THR A 44 -0.12 7.69 5.03
CA THR A 44 0.11 8.78 4.08
C THR A 44 -1.18 9.51 3.70
N TYR A 45 -2.29 8.79 3.59
CA TYR A 45 -3.60 9.42 3.40
C TYR A 45 -3.96 10.32 4.59
N THR A 46 -3.73 9.86 5.82
CA THR A 46 -3.99 10.65 7.04
C THR A 46 -3.18 11.93 7.07
N MET A 47 -1.90 11.87 6.69
CA MET A 47 -1.04 13.05 6.64
C MET A 47 -1.59 14.12 5.69
N CYS A 48 -1.96 13.74 4.46
CA CYS A 48 -2.50 14.72 3.51
C CYS A 48 -3.90 15.19 3.89
N ARG A 49 -4.73 14.33 4.46
CA ARG A 49 -6.05 14.71 4.98
C ARG A 49 -5.94 15.73 6.10
N GLN A 50 -4.98 15.59 7.00
CA GLN A 50 -4.73 16.55 8.08
C GLN A 50 -4.29 17.90 7.52
N ILE A 51 -3.37 17.92 6.54
CA ILE A 51 -2.96 19.16 5.87
C ILE A 51 -4.17 19.84 5.22
N LYS A 52 -4.98 19.11 4.47
CA LYS A 52 -6.19 19.69 3.86
C LYS A 52 -7.17 20.17 4.93
N SER A 53 -7.33 19.46 6.04
CA SER A 53 -8.19 19.90 7.13
C SER A 53 -7.74 21.24 7.72
N ILE A 54 -6.43 21.49 7.82
CA ILE A 54 -5.90 22.78 8.25
C ILE A 54 -6.26 23.86 7.23
N GLU A 55 -6.06 23.60 5.93
CA GLU A 55 -6.42 24.55 4.86
C GLU A 55 -7.92 24.89 4.88
N VAL A 56 -8.80 23.91 5.11
CA VAL A 56 -10.26 24.12 5.22
C VAL A 56 -10.63 24.92 6.48
N ILE A 57 -9.93 24.71 7.60
CA ILE A 57 -10.14 25.51 8.82
C ILE A 57 -9.69 26.96 8.60
N GLU A 58 -8.57 27.16 7.89
CA GLU A 58 -7.96 28.47 7.67
C GLU A 58 -8.73 29.32 6.65
N PHE A 59 -9.20 28.70 5.56
CA PHE A 59 -9.74 29.42 4.40
C PHE A 59 -11.21 29.08 4.09
N GLY A 60 -11.84 28.19 4.86
CA GLY A 60 -13.12 27.59 4.50
C GLY A 60 -13.01 26.61 3.33
N LEU A 61 -14.11 25.89 3.04
CA LEU A 61 -14.10 24.81 2.06
C LEU A 61 -13.76 25.29 0.63
N THR A 62 -14.37 26.40 0.21
CA THR A 62 -14.12 27.02 -1.11
C THR A 62 -12.75 27.69 -1.16
N GLY A 63 -12.41 28.49 -0.14
CA GLY A 63 -11.14 29.23 -0.10
C GLY A 63 -9.91 28.31 -0.04
N ALA A 64 -10.03 27.10 0.49
CA ALA A 64 -8.96 26.10 0.52
C ALA A 64 -8.55 25.56 -0.88
N GLN A 65 -9.21 26.00 -1.96
CA GLN A 65 -8.83 25.70 -3.34
C GLN A 65 -8.35 26.93 -4.11
N GLU A 66 -8.46 28.13 -3.54
CA GLU A 66 -8.16 29.36 -4.25
C GLU A 66 -6.65 29.65 -4.22
N GLY A 67 -6.11 30.02 -5.39
CA GLY A 67 -4.71 30.40 -5.53
C GLY A 67 -3.75 29.35 -4.96
N VAL A 68 -2.97 29.76 -3.95
CA VAL A 68 -1.95 28.91 -3.30
C VAL A 68 -2.44 28.20 -2.04
N ASN A 69 -3.70 28.41 -1.64
CA ASN A 69 -4.24 27.92 -0.37
C ASN A 69 -4.29 26.39 -0.30
N GLY A 70 -4.43 25.72 -1.44
CA GLY A 70 -4.41 24.26 -1.56
C GLY A 70 -3.04 23.64 -1.83
N ALA A 71 -1.98 24.45 -1.92
CA ALA A 71 -0.67 24.00 -2.40
C ALA A 71 0.01 23.02 -1.43
N LYS A 72 -0.28 23.10 -0.11
CA LYS A 72 0.31 22.17 0.86
C LYS A 72 -0.27 20.77 0.69
N THR A 73 -1.58 20.67 0.46
CA THR A 73 -2.22 19.39 0.14
C THR A 73 -1.64 18.79 -1.14
N ASP A 74 -1.49 19.60 -2.19
CA ASP A 74 -0.94 19.14 -3.47
C ASP A 74 0.50 18.64 -3.31
N GLY A 75 1.35 19.41 -2.62
CA GLY A 75 2.71 18.99 -2.29
C GLY A 75 2.77 17.72 -1.43
N CYS A 76 1.82 17.54 -0.50
CA CYS A 76 1.71 16.31 0.28
C CYS A 76 1.39 15.09 -0.59
N ILE A 77 0.41 15.23 -1.48
CA ILE A 77 -0.01 14.16 -2.40
C ILE A 77 1.18 13.74 -3.28
N ASP A 78 1.88 14.71 -3.87
CA ASP A 78 3.02 14.43 -4.75
C ASP A 78 4.18 13.80 -3.98
N LYS A 79 4.48 14.30 -2.77
CA LYS A 79 5.48 13.70 -1.88
C LYS A 79 5.16 12.23 -1.61
N HIS A 80 3.93 11.91 -1.22
CA HIS A 80 3.60 10.54 -0.80
C HIS A 80 3.39 9.57 -1.96
N LYS A 81 3.07 10.03 -3.17
CA LYS A 81 3.22 9.23 -4.40
C LYS A 81 4.65 8.73 -4.59
N LEU A 82 5.64 9.56 -4.29
CA LEU A 82 7.05 9.16 -4.33
C LEU A 82 7.41 8.23 -3.16
N SER A 83 6.97 8.57 -1.94
CA SER A 83 7.30 7.78 -0.74
C SER A 83 6.77 6.35 -0.80
N ILE A 84 5.54 6.14 -1.29
CA ILE A 84 4.90 4.82 -1.29
C ILE A 84 5.39 3.90 -2.41
N ALA A 85 6.05 4.46 -3.44
CA ALA A 85 6.45 3.71 -4.63
C ALA A 85 7.33 2.51 -4.29
N ARG A 86 8.29 2.67 -3.37
CA ARG A 86 9.20 1.59 -2.95
C ARG A 86 8.47 0.47 -2.18
N PRO A 87 7.71 0.76 -1.10
CA PRO A 87 6.89 -0.26 -0.43
C PRO A 87 5.97 -1.01 -1.40
N TYR A 88 5.27 -0.28 -2.28
CA TYR A 88 4.37 -0.89 -3.24
C TYR A 88 5.09 -1.86 -4.19
N GLN A 89 6.22 -1.45 -4.78
CA GLN A 89 7.01 -2.32 -5.64
C GLN A 89 7.58 -3.54 -4.89
N ALA A 90 7.96 -3.38 -3.62
CA ALA A 90 8.40 -4.49 -2.79
C ALA A 90 7.26 -5.50 -2.55
N ALA A 91 6.06 -5.02 -2.18
CA ALA A 91 4.87 -5.84 -2.00
C ALA A 91 4.50 -6.65 -3.25
N LEU A 92 4.59 -6.03 -4.43
CA LEU A 92 4.33 -6.71 -5.71
C LEU A 92 5.36 -7.80 -6.01
N ARG A 93 6.65 -7.55 -5.76
CA ARG A 93 7.72 -8.54 -5.95
C ARG A 93 7.54 -9.74 -5.02
N GLU A 94 7.23 -9.50 -3.76
CA GLU A 94 6.95 -10.56 -2.77
C GLU A 94 5.72 -11.39 -3.15
N SER A 95 4.72 -10.74 -3.74
CA SER A 95 3.45 -11.38 -4.10
C SER A 95 3.43 -11.93 -5.52
N ALA A 96 4.53 -11.86 -6.28
CA ALA A 96 4.56 -12.13 -7.73
C ALA A 96 4.02 -13.51 -8.15
N ARG A 97 4.04 -14.50 -7.24
CA ARG A 97 3.51 -15.85 -7.48
C ARG A 97 2.02 -16.01 -7.15
N ASN A 98 1.40 -15.05 -6.47
CA ASN A 98 -0.01 -15.03 -6.10
C ASN A 98 -0.73 -13.92 -6.88
N LYS A 99 -1.32 -14.28 -8.02
CA LYS A 99 -2.03 -13.33 -8.91
C LYS A 99 -3.15 -12.58 -8.19
N THR A 100 -3.91 -13.28 -7.34
CA THR A 100 -5.00 -12.67 -6.57
C THR A 100 -4.47 -11.62 -5.61
N LYS A 101 -3.38 -11.92 -4.88
CA LYS A 101 -2.74 -10.95 -3.98
C LYS A 101 -2.18 -9.75 -4.74
N VAL A 102 -1.57 -9.94 -5.91
CA VAL A 102 -1.12 -8.85 -6.78
C VAL A 102 -2.30 -7.95 -7.20
N GLN A 103 -3.42 -8.53 -7.63
CA GLN A 103 -4.62 -7.77 -7.98
C GLN A 103 -5.19 -6.98 -6.79
N SER A 104 -5.22 -7.59 -5.60
CA SER A 104 -5.65 -6.89 -4.38
C SER A 104 -4.71 -5.74 -4.00
N LEU A 105 -3.39 -5.91 -4.17
CA LEU A 105 -2.41 -4.83 -3.95
C LEU A 105 -2.60 -3.66 -4.94
N HIS A 106 -2.85 -3.95 -6.22
CA HIS A 106 -3.18 -2.92 -7.21
C HIS A 106 -4.46 -2.16 -6.82
N LYS A 107 -5.52 -2.89 -6.47
CA LYS A 107 -6.79 -2.29 -6.06
C LYS A 107 -6.62 -1.35 -4.86
N LEU A 108 -5.82 -1.77 -3.86
CA LEU A 108 -5.54 -0.94 -2.70
C LEU A 108 -4.78 0.34 -3.09
N TYR A 109 -3.78 0.21 -3.96
CA TYR A 109 -3.02 1.35 -4.49
C TYR A 109 -3.94 2.34 -5.23
N ASP A 110 -4.80 1.84 -6.11
CA ASP A 110 -5.74 2.67 -6.89
C ASP A 110 -6.76 3.37 -5.98
N THR A 111 -7.29 2.65 -4.98
CA THR A 111 -8.21 3.22 -3.97
C THR A 111 -7.52 4.35 -3.19
N TRP A 112 -6.27 4.14 -2.78
CA TRP A 112 -5.47 5.15 -2.08
C TRP A 112 -5.23 6.39 -2.96
N LEU A 113 -4.85 6.18 -4.22
CA LEU A 113 -4.60 7.25 -5.17
C LEU A 113 -5.86 8.07 -5.44
N GLU A 114 -6.99 7.41 -5.68
CA GLU A 114 -8.29 8.08 -5.84
C GLU A 114 -8.65 8.87 -4.58
N SER A 115 -8.50 8.27 -3.40
CA SER A 115 -8.82 8.93 -2.13
C SER A 115 -8.00 10.19 -1.91
N LEU A 116 -6.70 10.19 -2.25
CA LEU A 116 -5.85 11.37 -2.21
C LEU A 116 -6.35 12.47 -3.15
N THR A 117 -6.70 12.15 -4.39
CA THR A 117 -7.23 13.17 -5.33
C THR A 117 -8.53 13.78 -4.83
N ARG A 118 -9.34 12.98 -4.15
CA ARG A 118 -10.62 13.40 -3.56
C ARG A 118 -10.43 14.22 -2.28
N LEU A 119 -9.24 14.40 -1.74
CA LEU A 119 -9.04 15.37 -0.65
C LEU A 119 -9.39 16.79 -1.09
N ARG A 120 -9.35 17.11 -2.38
CA ARG A 120 -9.88 18.38 -2.88
C ARG A 120 -11.41 18.38 -2.78
N PRO A 121 -12.04 19.38 -2.10
CA PRO A 121 -13.49 19.53 -2.10
C PRO A 121 -14.11 19.60 -3.51
N ALA A 122 -15.38 19.20 -3.67
CA ALA A 122 -16.10 19.53 -4.91
C ALA A 122 -16.64 20.97 -4.84
N GLN A 123 -16.81 21.64 -5.99
CA GLN A 123 -17.20 23.07 -6.07
C GLN A 123 -18.51 23.42 -5.33
N SER A 124 -19.40 22.46 -5.10
CA SER A 124 -20.69 22.64 -4.43
C SER A 124 -20.88 21.70 -3.24
N GLU A 125 -19.79 21.16 -2.70
CA GLU A 125 -19.84 20.25 -1.56
C GLU A 125 -20.16 21.03 -0.27
N THR A 126 -20.98 20.45 0.62
CA THR A 126 -21.15 21.01 1.97
C THR A 126 -20.02 20.54 2.89
N ASP A 127 -19.74 21.27 3.96
CA ASP A 127 -18.72 20.88 4.93
C ASP A 127 -19.01 19.50 5.54
N GLU A 128 -20.27 19.19 5.83
CA GLU A 128 -20.69 17.88 6.34
C GLU A 128 -20.45 16.76 5.32
N ALA A 129 -20.83 17.00 4.06
CA ALA A 129 -20.61 16.03 2.99
C ALA A 129 -19.11 15.78 2.77
N TYR A 130 -18.31 16.85 2.78
CA TYR A 130 -16.85 16.78 2.70
C TYR A 130 -16.27 15.95 3.84
N LYS A 131 -16.61 16.28 5.09
CA LYS A 131 -16.12 15.58 6.30
C LYS A 131 -16.44 14.09 6.28
N LEU A 132 -17.66 13.72 5.88
CA LEU A 132 -18.06 12.32 5.73
C LEU A 132 -17.25 11.62 4.63
N ARG A 133 -17.11 12.27 3.47
CA ARG A 133 -16.44 11.70 2.31
C ARG A 133 -14.96 11.46 2.56
N VAL A 134 -14.26 12.35 3.26
CA VAL A 134 -12.82 12.17 3.53
C VAL A 134 -12.52 11.19 4.67
N VAL A 135 -13.53 10.70 5.40
CA VAL A 135 -13.36 9.63 6.41
C VAL A 135 -13.64 8.25 5.81
N ARG A 136 -14.55 8.15 4.84
CA ARG A 136 -14.93 6.88 4.20
C ARG A 136 -13.75 6.02 3.73
N PRO A 137 -12.68 6.57 3.11
CA PRO A 137 -11.54 5.76 2.64
C PRO A 137 -10.90 4.88 3.70
N TYR A 138 -10.93 5.24 4.99
CA TYR A 138 -10.38 4.38 6.04
C TYR A 138 -11.08 3.02 6.13
N GLY A 139 -12.41 2.98 5.93
CA GLY A 139 -13.15 1.72 5.88
C GLY A 139 -12.72 0.86 4.70
N ASP A 140 -12.63 1.47 3.51
CA ASP A 140 -12.25 0.78 2.28
C ASP A 140 -10.79 0.26 2.36
N PHE A 141 -9.88 1.03 2.96
CA PHE A 141 -8.51 0.59 3.21
C PHE A 141 -8.48 -0.60 4.16
N ASN A 142 -9.19 -0.52 5.29
CA ASN A 142 -9.20 -1.59 6.29
C ASN A 142 -9.74 -2.90 5.72
N GLU A 143 -10.82 -2.85 4.94
CA GLU A 143 -11.40 -4.03 4.29
C GLU A 143 -10.41 -4.66 3.31
N GLN A 144 -9.80 -3.85 2.42
CA GLN A 144 -8.85 -4.35 1.44
C GLN A 144 -7.56 -4.87 2.07
N ILE A 145 -7.03 -4.18 3.09
CA ILE A 145 -5.86 -4.62 3.87
C ILE A 145 -6.15 -5.97 4.53
N LYS A 146 -7.34 -6.14 5.13
CA LYS A 146 -7.76 -7.41 5.73
C LYS A 146 -7.76 -8.53 4.70
N THR A 147 -8.35 -8.32 3.53
CA THR A 147 -8.33 -9.30 2.43
C THR A 147 -6.91 -9.67 2.01
N ILE A 148 -6.00 -8.70 1.91
CA ILE A 148 -4.60 -8.96 1.52
C ILE A 148 -3.87 -9.80 2.58
N ARG A 149 -4.14 -9.55 3.87
CA ARG A 149 -3.58 -10.34 4.99
C ARG A 149 -4.10 -11.78 4.97
N GLU A 150 -5.40 -11.99 4.76
CA GLU A 150 -6.00 -13.33 4.62
C GLU A 150 -5.39 -14.11 3.44
N LEU A 151 -5.10 -13.43 2.31
CA LEU A 151 -4.41 -14.03 1.16
C LEU A 151 -2.94 -14.38 1.42
N ALA A 152 -2.31 -13.81 2.45
CA ALA A 152 -0.94 -14.15 2.86
C ALA A 152 -0.91 -15.40 3.75
N GLU A 153 -1.96 -15.62 4.54
CA GLU A 153 -2.12 -16.80 5.42
C GLU A 153 -2.60 -18.04 4.65
N ALA A 154 -3.33 -17.85 3.55
CA ALA A 154 -3.76 -18.93 2.68
C ALA A 154 -2.56 -19.57 1.95
N THR A 155 -2.05 -20.69 2.47
CA THR A 155 -0.98 -21.47 1.85
C THR A 155 -1.33 -21.81 0.40
N PRO A 156 -0.46 -21.55 -0.59
CA PRO A 156 -0.71 -22.01 -1.95
C PRO A 156 -0.79 -23.55 -1.99
N PRO A 157 -1.68 -24.14 -2.79
CA PRO A 157 -1.75 -25.60 -2.91
C PRO A 157 -0.39 -26.14 -3.33
N VAL A 158 0.13 -27.11 -2.57
CA VAL A 158 1.39 -27.80 -2.87
C VAL A 158 1.23 -28.41 -4.26
N THR A 159 1.87 -27.80 -5.27
CA THR A 159 2.01 -28.43 -6.58
C THR A 159 2.94 -29.63 -6.39
N VAL A 160 2.34 -30.81 -6.23
CA VAL A 160 3.06 -32.09 -6.26
C VAL A 160 3.78 -32.13 -7.61
N LYS A 161 5.11 -32.06 -7.58
CA LYS A 161 5.94 -32.28 -8.77
C LYS A 161 5.57 -33.65 -9.34
N ARG A 162 4.92 -33.66 -10.50
CA ARG A 162 4.66 -34.88 -11.27
C ARG A 162 6.01 -35.54 -11.58
N SER A 163 6.28 -36.67 -10.94
CA SER A 163 7.51 -37.45 -11.12
C SER A 163 7.75 -37.69 -12.61
N ALA A 164 8.93 -37.32 -13.09
CA ALA A 164 9.34 -37.56 -14.46
C ALA A 164 9.31 -39.07 -14.73
N LYS A 165 8.50 -39.47 -15.72
CA LYS A 165 8.38 -40.85 -16.20
C LYS A 165 9.75 -41.27 -16.79
N LYS A 166 10.40 -42.27 -16.20
CA LYS A 166 11.61 -42.90 -16.75
C LYS A 166 11.30 -43.44 -18.16
N THR A 167 12.02 -42.94 -19.16
CA THR A 167 12.08 -43.56 -20.49
C THR A 167 12.95 -44.81 -20.41
N PRO A 168 12.53 -45.98 -20.94
CA PRO A 168 13.35 -47.17 -20.96
C PRO A 168 14.45 -47.05 -22.02
N ALA A 169 15.66 -47.50 -21.66
CA ALA A 169 16.80 -47.61 -22.55
C ALA A 169 16.51 -48.66 -23.64
N LYS A 170 16.86 -48.34 -24.89
CA LYS A 170 16.79 -49.26 -26.03
C LYS A 170 18.09 -50.08 -26.09
N LEU A 171 17.94 -51.38 -26.26
CA LEU A 171 19.01 -52.34 -26.60
C LEU A 171 19.71 -51.96 -27.91
#